data_AF-A0AAJ6TMU4-F1
#
_entry.id   AF-A0AAJ6TMU4-F1
#
_cell.length_a   1.000
_cell.length_b   1.000
_cell.length_c   1.000
_cell.angle_alpha   90.00
_cell.angle_beta   90.00
_cell.angle_gamma   90.00
#
_symmetry.space_group_name_H-M   'P 1'
#
loop_
_entity.id
_entity.type
_entity.pdbx_description
1 polymer ?
#
loop_
_entity_poly.entity_id
_entity_poly.type
_entity_poly.pdbx_seq_one_letter_code
_entity_poly.pdbx_strand_id
1 'polypeptide(L)'
;MTTRKLNSTDSHGNGEASLPCSRPDNGFSDSLTLFHSEKAVQELLQQTPIQHTDDHLIEFSEALRTVAKALKQAAEGKAFAQAEAAEWKRRFELERAQNQQLQHKGKSPGECNGDINTQQMENSTNQPMLRNEANEQSENCCTNGLCSHEILHDGETDSHAKAVQNKMMRKVHSITCLDGNQLVLASFKLSWWCKGDISDQHKHDIVSFERGNITAAGRSSKQISLKWESSPQTVLVMTKPNSTSVQILCADMIRWMKEHKKLNIYVEPRVMGELLSESSYFNFVQTWKDEKEILSLHTKVDLVVTLGGDGTVLWAASMFKGPVPPIVSFSLGSLGFMTPFHSEQYRDCLDSILKGPISITLRHRMQCHVIRDAAKNEYETEEPILVLNEVTIDRGISSFLANLECYCDNSFVTRVQGDGLILSTTSGSTAYSLGAGGSMVHPQVPGILFTPICPHSLSFRPLILPEHVTIRVQVPFNSRSPAWASFDGKHRKQLAAGDALVCSMAPWPVPTACQIDSTSDFLRSIHDGLHWNLRKTQSVDGPRDL
;
A
#
# COMPACT_ATOMS: atom_id res chain seq x y z
N MET A 1 -17.63 -19.72 -68.94
CA MET A 1 -17.31 -21.16 -68.88
C MET A 1 -17.60 -21.61 -67.45
N THR A 2 -18.87 -21.97 -67.19
CA THR A 2 -19.42 -23.34 -66.92
C THR A 2 -19.31 -23.72 -65.44
N THR A 3 -20.34 -23.46 -64.60
CA THR A 3 -21.52 -24.32 -64.23
C THR A 3 -21.15 -25.49 -63.29
N ARG A 4 -21.91 -25.98 -62.29
CA ARG A 4 -23.24 -25.74 -61.69
C ARG A 4 -23.32 -26.62 -60.41
N LYS A 5 -24.29 -26.33 -59.54
CA LYS A 5 -24.82 -27.09 -58.36
C LYS A 5 -25.02 -28.61 -58.57
N LEU A 6 -24.99 -29.43 -57.50
CA LEU A 6 -26.17 -30.10 -56.86
C LEU A 6 -25.82 -31.13 -55.74
N ASN A 7 -26.85 -31.36 -54.90
CA ASN A 7 -27.00 -32.09 -53.63
C ASN A 7 -26.73 -33.61 -53.62
N SER A 8 -26.55 -34.21 -52.42
CA SER A 8 -27.41 -35.27 -51.81
C SER A 8 -26.76 -35.92 -50.55
N THR A 9 -27.34 -35.75 -49.34
CA THR A 9 -28.06 -36.75 -48.48
C THR A 9 -27.24 -37.76 -47.66
N ASP A 10 -27.39 -37.64 -46.33
CA ASP A 10 -27.58 -38.63 -45.24
C ASP A 10 -26.87 -40.00 -45.21
N SER A 11 -26.27 -40.32 -44.04
CA SER A 11 -26.66 -41.52 -43.27
C SER A 11 -26.09 -41.53 -41.84
N HIS A 12 -26.92 -42.06 -40.94
CA HIS A 12 -26.86 -42.15 -39.48
C HIS A 12 -25.76 -43.05 -38.89
N GLY A 13 -25.49 -42.87 -37.58
CA GLY A 13 -24.97 -43.94 -36.71
C GLY A 13 -24.66 -43.53 -35.27
N ASN A 14 -25.67 -43.63 -34.38
CA ASN A 14 -25.56 -43.56 -32.91
C ASN A 14 -24.73 -44.72 -32.32
N GLY A 15 -24.16 -44.53 -31.12
CA GLY A 15 -23.74 -45.63 -30.25
C GLY A 15 -22.97 -45.19 -28.99
N GLU A 16 -23.69 -45.08 -27.87
CA GLU A 16 -23.20 -44.82 -26.50
C GLU A 16 -22.50 -46.02 -25.82
N ALA A 17 -21.85 -45.69 -24.68
CA ALA A 17 -21.60 -46.51 -23.48
C ALA A 17 -20.43 -47.51 -23.56
N SER A 18 -19.60 -47.79 -22.54
CA SER A 18 -19.75 -47.67 -21.08
C SER A 18 -18.38 -47.92 -20.38
N LEU A 19 -18.24 -47.35 -19.17
CA LEU A 19 -17.27 -47.63 -18.09
C LEU A 19 -17.41 -49.10 -17.56
N PRO A 20 -16.45 -49.70 -16.78
CA PRO A 20 -16.17 -49.27 -15.40
C PRO A 20 -14.78 -49.53 -14.77
N CYS A 21 -14.63 -48.93 -13.59
CA CYS A 21 -13.56 -48.96 -12.58
C CYS A 21 -13.05 -50.35 -12.13
N SER A 22 -11.82 -50.38 -11.58
CA SER A 22 -11.57 -50.88 -10.21
C SER A 22 -10.18 -50.47 -9.67
N ARG A 23 -10.17 -49.93 -8.44
CA ARG A 23 -9.06 -50.00 -7.47
C ARG A 23 -9.45 -51.01 -6.39
N PRO A 24 -8.49 -51.48 -5.58
CA PRO A 24 -8.64 -51.26 -4.13
C PRO A 24 -7.35 -50.83 -3.41
N ASP A 25 -7.59 -50.30 -2.19
CA ASP A 25 -6.66 -49.69 -1.23
C ASP A 25 -5.81 -50.68 -0.39
N ASN A 26 -4.66 -50.22 0.13
CA ASN A 26 -4.39 -49.97 1.56
C ASN A 26 -2.89 -50.03 1.96
N GLY A 27 -2.40 -48.96 2.60
CA GLY A 27 -1.81 -48.97 3.95
C GLY A 27 -0.38 -49.50 4.25
N PHE A 28 0.46 -48.55 4.72
CA PHE A 28 1.52 -48.64 5.75
C PHE A 28 3.01 -48.90 5.40
N SER A 29 3.81 -47.98 5.98
CA SER A 29 5.18 -48.08 6.52
C SER A 29 6.39 -47.69 5.65
N ASP A 30 6.96 -46.56 6.04
CA ASP A 30 8.33 -46.12 5.76
C ASP A 30 9.36 -47.16 6.22
N SER A 31 10.27 -47.55 5.31
CA SER A 31 11.70 -47.89 5.57
C SER A 31 12.36 -48.73 4.47
N LEU A 32 11.64 -49.18 3.43
CA LEU A 32 12.16 -50.15 2.45
C LEU A 32 12.56 -49.60 1.06
N THR A 33 12.44 -48.29 0.81
CA THR A 33 12.72 -47.72 -0.53
C THR A 33 14.17 -47.32 -0.79
N LEU A 34 15.06 -47.40 0.21
CA LEU A 34 16.46 -46.99 0.08
C LEU A 34 17.40 -48.12 -0.40
N PHE A 35 17.03 -49.39 -0.23
CA PHE A 35 17.91 -50.52 -0.58
C PHE A 35 17.74 -51.05 -2.02
N HIS A 36 16.67 -50.66 -2.72
CA HIS A 36 16.45 -51.06 -4.11
C HIS A 36 17.05 -50.09 -5.14
N SER A 37 17.35 -48.85 -4.75
CA SER A 37 17.92 -47.84 -5.66
C SER A 37 19.42 -48.02 -5.88
N GLU A 38 20.19 -48.46 -4.87
CA GLU A 38 21.63 -48.69 -5.01
C GLU A 38 21.95 -49.87 -5.94
N LYS A 39 21.15 -50.94 -5.89
CA LYS A 39 21.37 -52.12 -6.73
C LYS A 39 21.06 -51.88 -8.21
N ALA A 40 20.05 -51.04 -8.50
CA ALA A 40 19.70 -50.65 -9.86
C ALA A 40 20.74 -49.73 -10.52
N VAL A 41 21.42 -48.88 -9.73
CA VAL A 41 22.49 -48.00 -10.22
C VAL A 41 23.78 -48.79 -10.50
N GLN A 42 24.03 -49.86 -9.74
CA GLN A 42 25.25 -50.67 -9.90
C GLN A 42 25.18 -51.63 -11.10
N GLU A 43 23.98 -52.09 -11.49
CA GLU A 43 23.78 -52.90 -12.71
C GLU A 43 23.85 -52.06 -14.00
N LEU A 44 23.49 -50.77 -13.94
CA LEU A 44 23.59 -49.84 -15.08
C LEU A 44 25.04 -49.46 -15.42
N LEU A 45 25.98 -49.62 -14.47
CA LEU A 45 27.39 -49.26 -14.65
C LEU A 45 28.26 -50.39 -15.24
N GLN A 46 27.73 -51.62 -15.43
CA GLN A 46 28.53 -52.78 -15.84
C GLN A 46 28.30 -53.31 -17.27
N GLN A 47 27.57 -52.62 -18.16
CA GLN A 47 27.37 -53.11 -19.52
C GLN A 47 27.92 -52.19 -20.63
N THR A 48 29.15 -52.55 -21.05
CA THR A 48 29.73 -52.54 -22.42
C THR A 48 30.13 -51.25 -23.14
N PRO A 49 31.14 -51.33 -24.04
CA PRO A 49 32.07 -50.24 -24.35
C PRO A 49 31.80 -49.61 -25.72
N ILE A 50 31.72 -48.28 -25.82
CA ILE A 50 31.72 -47.58 -27.12
C ILE A 50 32.49 -46.26 -27.01
N GLN A 51 33.60 -46.23 -27.71
CA GLN A 51 34.61 -45.17 -27.79
C GLN A 51 34.08 -43.99 -28.61
N HIS A 52 33.17 -43.16 -28.06
CA HIS A 52 32.80 -41.85 -28.64
C HIS A 52 31.93 -40.91 -27.74
N THR A 53 32.00 -40.97 -26.41
CA THR A 53 31.09 -40.22 -25.50
C THR A 53 31.76 -39.44 -24.35
N ASP A 54 33.10 -39.33 -24.32
CA ASP A 54 33.80 -38.72 -23.19
C ASP A 54 33.70 -37.18 -23.13
N ASP A 55 33.58 -36.48 -24.27
CA ASP A 55 33.59 -35.01 -24.29
C ASP A 55 32.38 -34.39 -23.56
N HIS A 56 31.19 -34.97 -23.71
CA HIS A 56 29.99 -34.48 -23.03
C HIS A 56 30.00 -34.74 -21.53
N LEU A 57 30.64 -35.83 -21.09
CA LEU A 57 30.79 -36.13 -19.67
C LEU A 57 31.84 -35.22 -19.01
N ILE A 58 32.90 -34.87 -19.75
CA ILE A 58 33.90 -33.89 -19.32
C ILE A 58 33.26 -32.50 -19.19
N GLU A 59 32.51 -32.05 -20.21
CA GLU A 59 31.82 -30.76 -20.21
C GLU A 59 30.79 -30.65 -19.08
N PHE A 60 30.02 -31.72 -18.84
CA PHE A 60 29.09 -31.79 -17.71
C PHE A 60 29.80 -31.75 -16.35
N SER A 61 30.95 -32.41 -16.23
CA SER A 61 31.76 -32.38 -15.00
C SER A 61 32.36 -31.00 -14.71
N GLU A 62 32.73 -30.25 -15.76
CA GLU A 62 33.24 -28.88 -15.64
C GLU A 62 32.14 -27.89 -15.27
N ALA A 63 30.95 -28.06 -15.84
CA ALA A 63 29.76 -27.29 -15.45
C ALA A 63 29.43 -27.50 -13.97
N LEU A 64 29.40 -28.75 -13.50
CA LEU A 64 29.15 -29.07 -12.07
C LEU A 64 30.23 -28.48 -11.16
N ARG A 65 31.50 -28.51 -11.57
CA ARG A 65 32.61 -27.91 -10.81
C ARG A 65 32.48 -26.38 -10.72
N THR A 66 31.94 -25.75 -11.75
CA THR A 66 31.67 -24.30 -11.78
C THR A 66 30.52 -23.94 -10.85
N VAL A 67 29.44 -24.71 -10.86
CA VAL A 67 28.31 -24.55 -9.93
C VAL A 67 28.76 -24.74 -8.47
N ALA A 68 29.58 -25.75 -8.19
CA ALA A 68 30.11 -25.99 -6.84
C ALA A 68 30.98 -24.82 -6.34
N LYS A 69 31.81 -24.23 -7.21
CA LYS A 69 32.60 -23.02 -6.86
C LYS A 69 31.71 -21.82 -6.57
N ALA A 70 30.67 -21.59 -7.37
CA ALA A 70 29.73 -20.49 -7.15
C ALA A 70 28.94 -20.65 -5.84
N LEU A 71 28.49 -21.86 -5.51
CA LEU A 71 27.81 -22.16 -4.25
C LEU A 71 28.74 -21.96 -3.05
N LYS A 72 30.03 -22.33 -3.17
CA LYS A 72 31.03 -22.08 -2.13
C LYS A 72 31.25 -20.59 -1.89
N GLN A 73 31.40 -19.80 -2.96
CA GLN A 73 31.54 -18.34 -2.86
C GLN A 73 30.29 -17.67 -2.25
N ALA A 74 29.08 -18.15 -2.59
CA ALA A 74 27.86 -17.65 -1.99
C ALA A 74 27.76 -17.99 -0.48
N ALA A 75 28.21 -19.19 -0.09
CA ALA A 75 28.25 -19.59 1.31
C ALA A 75 29.28 -18.77 2.12
N GLU A 76 30.46 -18.52 1.54
CA GLU A 76 31.50 -17.67 2.14
C GLU A 76 31.02 -16.22 2.27
N GLY A 77 30.35 -15.67 1.24
CA GLY A 77 29.76 -14.33 1.28
C GLY A 77 28.66 -14.20 2.34
N LYS A 78 27.82 -15.23 2.51
CA LYS A 78 26.80 -15.28 3.57
C LYS A 78 27.43 -15.31 4.96
N ALA A 79 28.50 -16.11 5.15
CA ALA A 79 29.21 -16.18 6.42
C ALA A 79 29.88 -14.84 6.77
N PHE A 80 30.48 -14.16 5.78
CA PHE A 80 31.08 -12.83 5.95
C PHE A 80 30.02 -11.78 6.36
N ALA A 81 28.90 -11.71 5.64
CA ALA A 81 27.82 -10.78 5.97
C ALA A 81 27.20 -11.04 7.35
N GLN A 82 27.10 -12.32 7.76
CA GLN A 82 26.64 -12.69 9.10
C GLN A 82 27.63 -12.29 10.20
N ALA A 83 28.94 -12.41 9.95
CA ALA A 83 29.97 -11.95 10.88
C ALA A 83 29.94 -10.42 11.04
N GLU A 84 29.79 -9.70 9.94
CA GLU A 84 29.67 -8.23 9.95
C GLU A 84 28.42 -7.80 10.72
N ALA A 85 27.25 -8.40 10.45
CA ALA A 85 26.02 -8.12 11.17
C ALA A 85 26.13 -8.41 12.69
N ALA A 86 26.86 -9.46 13.07
CA ALA A 86 27.13 -9.77 14.47
C ALA A 86 28.04 -8.72 15.13
N GLU A 87 29.01 -8.16 14.41
CA GLU A 87 29.86 -7.08 14.89
C GLU A 87 29.08 -5.78 15.07
N TRP A 88 28.25 -5.41 14.08
CA TRP A 88 27.34 -4.26 14.18
C TRP A 88 26.38 -4.38 15.36
N LYS A 89 25.84 -5.57 15.60
CA LYS A 89 24.98 -5.83 16.76
C LYS A 89 25.72 -5.61 18.09
N ARG A 90 26.97 -6.09 18.22
CA ARG A 90 27.79 -5.86 19.42
C ARG A 90 28.08 -4.37 19.64
N ARG A 91 28.42 -3.64 18.57
CA ARG A 91 28.68 -2.20 18.64
C ARG A 91 27.44 -1.44 19.11
N PHE A 92 26.27 -1.77 18.53
CA PHE A 92 25.00 -1.18 18.92
C PHE A 92 24.62 -1.48 20.38
N GLU A 93 24.83 -2.72 20.85
CA GLU A 93 24.57 -3.09 22.25
C GLU A 93 25.51 -2.34 23.23
N LEU A 94 26.77 -2.14 22.85
CA LEU A 94 27.75 -1.41 23.65
C LEU A 94 27.43 0.09 23.73
N GLU A 95 27.04 0.69 22.61
CA GLU A 95 26.61 2.09 22.53
C GLU A 95 25.32 2.32 23.33
N ARG A 96 24.36 1.38 23.24
CA ARG A 96 23.14 1.40 24.05
C ARG A 96 23.44 1.31 25.55
N ALA A 97 24.40 0.48 25.97
CA ALA A 97 24.83 0.38 27.36
C ALA A 97 25.50 1.68 27.86
N GLN A 98 26.32 2.32 27.02
CA GLN A 98 26.93 3.63 27.34
C GLN A 98 25.87 4.72 27.49
N ASN A 99 24.89 4.78 26.58
CA ASN A 99 23.79 5.74 26.65
C ASN A 99 22.91 5.53 27.90
N GLN A 100 22.69 4.29 28.33
CA GLN A 100 21.99 3.99 29.59
C GLN A 100 22.78 4.44 30.83
N GLN A 101 24.12 4.31 30.82
CA GLN A 101 24.96 4.82 31.92
C GLN A 101 25.00 6.35 31.99
N LEU A 102 24.99 7.03 30.84
CA LEU A 102 24.89 8.49 30.76
C LEU A 102 23.55 9.00 31.30
N GLN A 103 22.45 8.30 31.01
CA GLN A 103 21.12 8.63 31.56
C GLN A 103 21.02 8.38 33.07
N HIS A 104 21.74 7.40 33.62
CA HIS A 104 21.81 7.17 35.06
C HIS A 104 22.69 8.18 35.82
N LYS A 105 23.74 8.73 35.19
CA LYS A 105 24.54 9.82 35.76
C LYS A 105 23.84 11.19 35.74
N GLY A 106 22.81 11.36 34.92
CA GLY A 106 22.00 12.59 34.85
C GLY A 106 20.90 12.72 35.92
N LYS A 107 20.75 11.73 36.82
CA LYS A 107 19.72 11.74 37.88
C LYS A 107 20.31 11.32 39.23
N SER A 108 20.87 12.29 39.95
CA SER A 108 20.97 12.24 41.42
C SER A 108 20.65 13.62 42.01
N PRO A 109 19.63 13.75 42.88
CA PRO A 109 19.45 14.93 43.73
C PRO A 109 20.22 14.73 45.03
N GLY A 110 20.87 15.79 45.53
CA GLY A 110 21.58 15.72 46.81
C GLY A 110 22.04 17.08 47.32
N GLU A 111 21.15 17.79 48.00
CA GLU A 111 21.53 18.77 49.02
C GLU A 111 22.04 18.02 50.27
N CYS A 112 23.18 18.46 50.81
CA CYS A 112 23.39 18.55 52.26
C CYS A 112 24.54 19.53 52.56
N ASN A 113 24.22 20.50 53.43
CA ASN A 113 25.13 21.46 54.05
C ASN A 113 26.08 20.80 55.05
N GLY A 114 27.25 21.41 55.28
CA GLY A 114 28.14 21.09 56.39
C GLY A 114 29.49 21.80 56.31
N ASP A 115 29.73 22.67 57.28
CA ASP A 115 30.72 23.74 57.36
C ASP A 115 32.19 23.35 57.67
N ILE A 116 33.10 24.23 57.20
CA ILE A 116 34.30 24.77 57.88
C ILE A 116 35.56 23.88 58.09
N ASN A 117 36.65 24.32 57.43
CA ASN A 117 38.00 24.65 57.96
C ASN A 117 39.28 23.98 57.41
N THR A 118 40.12 24.87 56.86
CA THR A 118 41.58 25.07 57.02
C THR A 118 42.63 24.09 56.46
N GLN A 119 43.49 24.69 55.64
CA GLN A 119 44.96 24.63 55.65
C GLN A 119 45.73 23.47 55.00
N GLN A 120 46.54 23.91 54.02
CA GLN A 120 47.97 23.64 53.82
C GLN A 120 48.44 22.32 53.20
N MET A 121 49.38 22.52 52.25
CA MET A 121 50.59 21.71 51.98
C MET A 121 50.35 20.31 51.43
N GLU A 122 51.16 19.76 50.55
CA GLU A 122 52.28 20.17 49.73
C GLU A 122 52.60 18.91 48.89
N ASN A 123 53.32 19.11 47.78
CA ASN A 123 54.28 18.14 47.24
C ASN A 123 53.71 16.82 46.67
N SER A 124 53.76 16.67 45.34
CA SER A 124 54.95 16.14 44.61
C SER A 124 54.62 14.72 44.16
N THR A 125 55.04 14.18 43.02
CA THR A 125 55.98 14.57 41.97
C THR A 125 55.60 13.65 40.78
N ASN A 126 55.58 14.16 39.55
CA ASN A 126 56.61 13.92 38.51
C ASN A 126 57.02 12.44 38.37
N GLN A 127 57.13 11.83 37.20
CA GLN A 127 57.27 12.23 35.78
C GLN A 127 57.62 10.88 35.07
N PRO A 128 58.13 10.81 33.83
CA PRO A 128 58.15 11.77 32.71
C PRO A 128 57.53 11.15 31.44
N MET A 129 56.96 11.89 30.48
CA MET A 129 57.39 13.08 29.73
C MET A 129 58.36 12.83 28.56
N LEU A 130 57.93 13.42 27.43
CA LEU A 130 58.71 14.16 26.43
C LEU A 130 59.59 13.32 25.47
N ARG A 131 59.77 13.74 24.21
CA ARG A 131 59.87 15.12 23.73
C ARG A 131 59.78 15.21 22.20
N ASN A 132 59.05 16.24 21.76
CA ASN A 132 59.40 17.22 20.71
C ASN A 132 59.57 16.75 19.25
N GLU A 133 59.35 17.59 18.23
CA GLU A 133 59.48 19.05 18.15
C GLU A 133 58.62 19.63 17.00
N ALA A 134 58.43 20.95 17.03
CA ALA A 134 57.52 21.75 16.21
C ALA A 134 58.17 22.40 14.97
N ASN A 135 57.35 23.22 14.28
CA ASN A 135 57.59 24.16 13.15
C ASN A 135 57.47 23.56 11.73
N GLU A 136 56.84 24.19 10.72
CA GLU A 136 56.15 25.49 10.57
C GLU A 136 55.40 25.49 9.21
N GLN A 137 54.29 26.25 9.16
CA GLN A 137 53.72 27.04 8.03
C GLN A 137 52.99 26.41 6.80
N SER A 138 51.70 26.80 6.72
CA SER A 138 50.86 27.17 5.54
C SER A 138 50.44 26.04 4.56
N GLU A 139 49.24 25.97 3.96
CA GLU A 139 48.16 26.92 3.69
C GLU A 139 46.83 26.17 3.38
N ASN A 140 45.69 26.84 3.60
CA ASN A 140 44.26 26.53 3.37
C ASN A 140 43.81 25.39 2.41
N CYS A 141 42.80 24.62 2.85
CA CYS A 141 41.57 24.39 2.05
C CYS A 141 40.34 23.97 2.89
N CYS A 142 39.28 24.77 2.79
CA CYS A 142 37.87 24.53 3.13
C CYS A 142 37.32 23.28 2.37
N THR A 143 36.20 22.59 2.66
CA THR A 143 34.98 22.84 3.46
C THR A 143 34.11 21.57 3.44
N ASN A 144 33.21 21.48 4.41
CA ASN A 144 31.93 20.73 4.45
C ASN A 144 31.95 19.29 4.97
N GLY A 145 31.89 19.23 6.31
CA GLY A 145 31.51 18.07 7.09
C GLY A 145 30.00 17.85 7.16
N LEU A 146 29.68 16.58 7.33
CA LEU A 146 28.39 16.00 7.67
C LEU A 146 27.97 16.46 9.08
N CYS A 147 26.73 16.93 9.23
CA CYS A 147 26.10 17.09 10.54
C CYS A 147 24.87 16.18 10.62
N SER A 148 25.00 15.18 11.50
CA SER A 148 23.93 14.43 12.15
C SER A 148 22.97 15.38 12.87
N HIS A 149 21.67 15.25 12.64
CA HIS A 149 20.66 15.97 13.42
C HIS A 149 19.95 15.06 14.41
N GLU A 150 19.99 15.54 15.64
CA GLU A 150 19.47 14.99 16.88
C GLU A 150 17.93 14.96 16.93
N ILE A 151 17.44 13.98 17.69
CA ILE A 151 16.06 13.81 18.12
C ILE A 151 15.79 14.85 19.23
N LEU A 152 14.93 15.82 18.98
CA LEU A 152 14.43 16.74 20.00
C LEU A 152 12.97 16.43 20.34
N HIS A 153 12.79 16.01 21.59
CA HIS A 153 11.53 16.00 22.33
C HIS A 153 11.18 17.44 22.72
N ASP A 154 10.00 17.92 22.37
CA ASP A 154 9.43 19.13 22.97
C ASP A 154 8.23 18.76 23.85
N GLY A 155 8.42 18.96 25.16
CA GLY A 155 7.36 19.21 26.12
C GLY A 155 7.33 20.71 26.39
N GLU A 156 6.22 21.36 26.06
CA GLU A 156 6.02 22.79 26.35
C GLU A 156 5.48 22.98 27.77
N THR A 157 6.19 23.79 28.55
CA THR A 157 5.66 24.51 29.71
C THR A 157 5.73 26.00 29.40
N ASP A 158 4.63 26.69 29.70
CA ASP A 158 4.41 28.11 29.50
C ASP A 158 5.51 29.01 30.11
N SER A 159 5.98 30.01 29.36
CA SER A 159 6.07 31.39 29.89
C SER A 159 6.38 32.43 28.81
N HIS A 160 5.66 33.54 28.92
CA HIS A 160 5.65 34.73 28.07
C HIS A 160 7.00 35.43 27.86
N ALA A 161 7.32 35.76 26.59
CA ALA A 161 8.03 36.99 26.23
C ALA A 161 7.57 37.51 24.85
N LYS A 162 7.37 38.82 24.76
CA LYS A 162 6.63 39.53 23.70
C LYS A 162 7.43 39.74 22.40
N ALA A 163 6.76 39.44 21.30
CA ALA A 163 6.57 40.26 20.09
C ALA A 163 7.80 40.80 19.32
N VAL A 164 8.11 40.13 18.21
CA VAL A 164 8.41 40.80 16.92
C VAL A 164 7.54 40.15 15.84
N GLN A 165 6.43 40.81 15.50
CA GLN A 165 5.52 40.40 14.42
C GLN A 165 6.16 40.65 13.06
N ASN A 166 6.53 39.58 12.34
CA ASN A 166 6.56 39.61 10.88
C ASN A 166 5.31 38.92 10.34
N LYS A 167 4.49 39.76 9.71
CA LYS A 167 3.10 39.53 9.32
C LYS A 167 3.08 38.96 7.91
N MET A 168 2.92 37.64 7.77
CA MET A 168 2.48 37.05 6.51
C MET A 168 1.18 36.29 6.75
N MET A 169 0.10 37.07 6.90
CA MET A 169 -1.27 36.55 6.88
C MET A 169 -1.54 35.93 5.51
N ARG A 170 -1.56 34.59 5.43
CA ARG A 170 -2.30 33.91 4.36
C ARG A 170 -3.78 34.15 4.61
N LYS A 171 -4.35 34.98 3.75
CA LYS A 171 -5.75 35.42 3.73
C LYS A 171 -6.65 34.19 3.56
N VAL A 172 -7.28 33.76 4.65
CA VAL A 172 -8.39 32.79 4.63
C VAL A 172 -9.51 33.42 3.82
N HIS A 173 -9.77 32.90 2.62
CA HIS A 173 -10.98 33.28 1.88
C HIS A 173 -12.14 32.51 2.50
N SER A 174 -12.88 33.17 3.39
CA SER A 174 -14.27 32.78 3.65
C SER A 174 -15.04 33.00 2.34
N ILE A 175 -15.40 31.92 1.65
CA ILE A 175 -16.24 32.01 0.46
C ILE A 175 -17.68 32.18 0.94
N THR A 176 -18.17 33.42 0.93
CA THR A 176 -19.60 33.73 1.02
C THR A 176 -20.29 33.29 -0.28
N CYS A 177 -21.26 32.40 -0.18
CA CYS A 177 -22.19 32.11 -1.28
C CYS A 177 -23.01 33.38 -1.60
N LEU A 178 -23.44 33.51 -2.87
CA LEU A 178 -24.29 34.62 -3.35
C LEU A 178 -25.63 34.76 -2.58
N ASP A 179 -26.00 33.76 -1.78
CA ASP A 179 -27.24 33.71 -0.98
C ASP A 179 -27.03 33.95 0.52
N GLY A 180 -25.85 34.40 0.96
CA GLY A 180 -25.63 34.83 2.37
C GLY A 180 -25.59 33.72 3.43
N ASN A 181 -25.80 32.44 3.08
CA ASN A 181 -25.66 31.32 4.00
C ASN A 181 -24.20 30.84 4.09
N GLN A 182 -23.70 30.74 5.33
CA GLN A 182 -22.42 30.13 5.65
C GLN A 182 -22.60 28.60 5.68
N LEU A 183 -22.02 27.90 4.69
CA LEU A 183 -21.93 26.44 4.71
C LEU A 183 -20.89 26.04 5.78
N VAL A 184 -21.37 25.46 6.89
CA VAL A 184 -20.54 24.91 7.95
C VAL A 184 -20.40 23.40 7.69
N LEU A 185 -19.18 22.93 7.44
CA LEU A 185 -18.88 21.51 7.30
C LEU A 185 -19.18 20.74 8.58
N ALA A 186 -19.62 19.51 8.44
CA ALA A 186 -19.78 18.63 9.57
C ALA A 186 -18.41 18.25 10.14
N SER A 187 -18.13 18.69 11.37
CA SER A 187 -16.97 18.23 12.12
C SER A 187 -17.22 16.82 12.64
N PHE A 188 -16.17 16.00 12.77
CA PHE A 188 -16.27 14.63 13.28
C PHE A 188 -15.12 14.33 14.24
N LYS A 189 -15.33 13.35 15.12
CA LYS A 189 -14.28 12.76 15.96
C LYS A 189 -13.99 11.35 15.49
N LEU A 190 -12.72 10.99 15.48
CA LEU A 190 -12.32 9.60 15.36
C LEU A 190 -12.13 9.02 16.77
N SER A 191 -12.82 7.92 17.04
CA SER A 191 -12.65 7.15 18.26
C SER A 191 -12.19 5.74 17.92
N TRP A 192 -11.14 5.28 18.60
CA TRP A 192 -10.66 3.91 18.52
C TRP A 192 -11.46 3.05 19.48
N TRP A 193 -12.17 2.04 18.97
CA TRP A 193 -12.99 1.13 19.76
C TRP A 193 -12.34 -0.25 19.89
N CYS A 194 -12.43 -0.82 21.09
CA CYS A 194 -12.05 -2.19 21.40
C CYS A 194 -13.29 -2.91 21.91
N LYS A 195 -13.68 -4.03 21.29
CA LYS A 195 -14.80 -4.86 21.76
C LYS A 195 -14.33 -5.63 23.00
N GLY A 196 -14.42 -5.04 24.19
CA GLY A 196 -14.08 -5.75 25.42
C GLY A 196 -13.77 -4.96 26.70
N ASP A 197 -13.45 -3.65 26.66
CA ASP A 197 -13.06 -2.92 27.88
C ASP A 197 -13.92 -1.67 28.14
N ILE A 198 -14.61 -1.69 29.29
CA ILE A 198 -15.39 -0.57 29.86
C ILE A 198 -14.42 0.37 30.61
N SER A 199 -13.36 0.85 29.96
CA SER A 199 -12.49 1.87 30.56
C SER A 199 -12.40 3.12 29.67
N ASP A 200 -12.96 4.21 30.19
CA ASP A 200 -13.10 5.55 29.60
C ASP A 200 -11.76 6.30 29.39
N GLN A 201 -10.64 5.60 29.14
CA GLN A 201 -9.33 6.23 28.87
C GLN A 201 -8.81 5.91 27.47
N HIS A 202 -9.66 5.98 26.45
CA HIS A 202 -9.21 5.89 25.07
C HIS A 202 -8.83 7.28 24.53
N LYS A 203 -7.59 7.42 24.03
CA LYS A 203 -7.12 8.62 23.34
C LYS A 203 -8.07 8.95 22.19
N HIS A 204 -8.66 10.14 22.23
CA HIS A 204 -9.50 10.68 21.16
C HIS A 204 -8.65 11.56 20.26
N ASP A 205 -8.54 11.21 18.98
CA ASP A 205 -7.95 12.10 17.98
C ASP A 205 -9.10 12.91 17.36
N ILE A 206 -9.19 14.19 17.72
CA ILE A 206 -10.15 15.11 17.10
C ILE A 206 -9.61 15.45 15.71
N VAL A 207 -10.32 15.05 14.67
CA VAL A 207 -9.94 15.35 13.29
C VAL A 207 -11.01 16.20 12.62
N SER A 208 -10.72 17.48 12.42
CA SER A 208 -11.56 18.36 11.62
C SER A 208 -11.17 18.29 10.13
N PHE A 209 -12.17 18.25 9.24
CA PHE A 209 -11.97 18.34 7.78
C PHE A 209 -11.16 19.58 7.37
N GLU A 210 -11.35 20.71 8.07
CA GLU A 210 -10.66 21.98 7.78
C GLU A 210 -9.17 21.93 8.12
N ARG A 211 -8.80 21.17 9.15
CA ARG A 211 -7.40 21.02 9.56
C ARG A 211 -6.66 19.97 8.77
N GLY A 212 -7.40 19.17 7.97
CA GLY A 212 -6.87 18.14 7.11
C GLY A 212 -5.72 17.41 7.78
N ASN A 213 -5.93 16.65 8.84
CA ASN A 213 -4.88 15.76 9.31
C ASN A 213 -5.60 14.68 10.10
N ILE A 214 -5.90 13.56 9.45
CA ILE A 214 -6.15 12.32 10.18
C ILE A 214 -4.77 11.79 10.59
N THR A 215 -4.10 12.48 11.52
CA THR A 215 -2.86 12.00 12.13
C THR A 215 -3.25 11.19 13.34
N ALA A 216 -3.29 9.86 13.20
CA ALA A 216 -3.49 8.96 14.32
C ALA A 216 -2.26 9.01 15.24
N ALA A 217 -2.39 9.54 16.45
CA ALA A 217 -1.28 9.71 17.40
C ALA A 217 -0.88 8.39 18.12
N GLY A 218 -1.34 7.25 17.61
CA GLY A 218 -0.99 5.93 18.12
C GLY A 218 -1.67 4.85 17.30
N ARG A 219 -0.88 4.08 16.54
CA ARG A 219 -1.36 2.95 15.74
C ARG A 219 -1.87 1.87 16.69
N SER A 220 -3.18 1.75 16.82
CA SER A 220 -3.80 0.63 17.51
C SER A 220 -4.39 -0.32 16.47
N SER A 221 -4.23 -1.63 16.65
CA SER A 221 -4.91 -2.70 15.91
C SER A 221 -6.43 -2.73 16.15
N LYS A 222 -7.03 -1.57 16.44
CA LYS A 222 -8.39 -1.38 16.93
C LYS A 222 -9.29 -0.90 15.81
N GLN A 223 -10.55 -1.28 15.91
CA GLN A 223 -11.60 -0.84 15.02
C GLN A 223 -11.74 0.69 15.12
N ILE A 224 -11.66 1.37 13.97
CA ILE A 224 -11.81 2.83 13.90
C ILE A 224 -13.29 3.14 13.75
N SER A 225 -13.80 4.02 14.61
CA SER A 225 -15.17 4.52 14.53
C SER A 225 -15.16 6.03 14.29
N LEU A 226 -16.00 6.48 13.38
CA LEU A 226 -16.26 7.88 13.09
C LEU A 226 -17.54 8.30 13.78
N LYS A 227 -17.46 9.35 14.59
CA LYS A 227 -18.62 9.96 15.24
C LYS A 227 -18.78 11.39 14.75
N TRP A 228 -19.94 11.71 14.18
CA TRP A 228 -20.29 13.06 13.79
C TRP A 228 -20.39 13.96 15.03
N GLU A 229 -19.74 15.12 15.01
CA GLU A 229 -19.98 16.18 16.02
C GLU A 229 -21.24 16.97 15.67
N SER A 230 -21.48 17.16 14.38
CA SER A 230 -22.68 17.75 13.81
C SER A 230 -23.19 16.87 12.69
N SER A 231 -24.51 16.80 12.51
CA SER A 231 -25.11 15.98 11.45
C SER A 231 -24.59 16.41 10.07
N PRO A 232 -24.13 15.48 9.21
CA PRO A 232 -23.70 15.78 7.85
C PRO A 232 -24.85 16.42 7.07
N GLN A 233 -24.55 17.47 6.32
CA GLN A 233 -25.53 18.24 5.55
C GLN A 233 -25.35 18.04 4.05
N THR A 234 -24.12 17.87 3.58
CA THR A 234 -23.82 17.82 2.15
C THR A 234 -23.25 16.46 1.75
N VAL A 235 -23.92 15.80 0.80
CA VAL A 235 -23.53 14.49 0.28
C VAL A 235 -23.15 14.60 -1.18
N LEU A 236 -21.98 14.08 -1.54
CA LEU A 236 -21.55 13.89 -2.92
C LEU A 236 -21.93 12.50 -3.41
N VAL A 237 -22.73 12.40 -4.48
CA VAL A 237 -23.09 11.12 -5.10
C VAL A 237 -22.30 10.93 -6.40
N MET A 238 -21.65 9.77 -6.52
CA MET A 238 -20.89 9.38 -7.72
C MET A 238 -21.35 8.01 -8.20
N THR A 239 -21.51 7.85 -9.52
CA THR A 239 -22.10 6.62 -10.08
C THR A 239 -21.23 5.99 -11.15
N LYS A 240 -21.37 4.67 -11.32
CA LYS A 240 -20.83 3.97 -12.48
C LYS A 240 -21.49 4.50 -13.77
N PRO A 241 -20.72 4.86 -14.82
CA PRO A 241 -21.29 5.31 -16.08
C PRO A 241 -22.00 4.18 -16.84
N ASN A 242 -22.86 4.57 -17.78
CA ASN A 242 -23.48 3.69 -18.78
C ASN A 242 -24.25 2.49 -18.18
N SER A 243 -24.95 2.71 -17.06
CA SER A 243 -25.76 1.66 -16.42
C SER A 243 -27.12 2.21 -16.00
N THR A 244 -28.16 1.77 -16.70
CA THR A 244 -29.53 2.23 -16.47
C THR A 244 -30.04 1.85 -15.07
N SER A 245 -29.69 0.67 -14.57
CA SER A 245 -30.05 0.25 -13.20
C SER A 245 -29.44 1.17 -12.14
N VAL A 246 -28.19 1.60 -12.34
CA VAL A 246 -27.52 2.56 -11.46
C VAL A 246 -28.18 3.93 -11.53
N GLN A 247 -28.58 4.39 -12.73
CA GLN A 247 -29.25 5.67 -12.93
C GLN A 247 -30.59 5.74 -12.19
N ILE A 248 -31.44 4.73 -12.37
CA ILE A 248 -32.74 4.63 -11.69
C ILE A 248 -32.56 4.64 -10.17
N LEU A 249 -31.65 3.81 -9.65
CA LEU A 249 -31.36 3.77 -8.23
C LEU A 249 -30.83 5.11 -7.70
N CYS A 250 -29.95 5.77 -8.45
CA CYS A 250 -29.40 7.07 -8.09
C CYS A 250 -30.51 8.12 -7.95
N ALA A 251 -31.42 8.18 -8.91
CA ALA A 251 -32.57 9.09 -8.88
C ALA A 251 -33.44 8.86 -7.64
N ASP A 252 -33.77 7.60 -7.33
CA ASP A 252 -34.57 7.24 -6.17
C ASP A 252 -33.87 7.54 -4.84
N MET A 253 -32.56 7.26 -4.77
CA MET A 253 -31.75 7.56 -3.60
C MET A 253 -31.67 9.07 -3.35
N ILE A 254 -31.46 9.88 -4.39
CA ILE A 254 -31.41 11.34 -4.30
C ILE A 254 -32.75 11.93 -3.87
N ARG A 255 -33.87 11.45 -4.44
CA ARG A 255 -35.22 11.83 -3.98
C ARG A 255 -35.39 11.57 -2.49
N TRP A 256 -35.05 10.37 -2.03
CA TRP A 256 -35.18 10.00 -0.62
C TRP A 256 -34.31 10.85 0.29
N MET A 257 -33.04 11.08 -0.07
CA MET A 257 -32.11 11.92 0.70
C MET A 257 -32.62 13.37 0.80
N LYS A 258 -33.20 13.90 -0.29
CA LYS A 258 -33.74 15.26 -0.29
C LYS A 258 -35.01 15.39 0.57
N GLU A 259 -35.96 14.47 0.41
CA GLU A 259 -37.27 14.54 1.05
C GLU A 259 -37.24 14.18 2.54
N HIS A 260 -36.54 13.09 2.89
CA HIS A 260 -36.57 12.56 4.25
C HIS A 260 -35.43 13.08 5.13
N LYS A 261 -34.27 13.39 4.54
CA LYS A 261 -33.08 13.83 5.28
C LYS A 261 -32.74 15.30 5.10
N LYS A 262 -33.38 15.98 4.14
CA LYS A 262 -33.15 17.41 3.83
C LYS A 262 -31.68 17.72 3.54
N LEU A 263 -30.97 16.77 2.92
CA LEU A 263 -29.55 16.91 2.59
C LEU A 263 -29.35 17.79 1.34
N ASN A 264 -28.21 18.46 1.29
CA ASN A 264 -27.68 19.11 0.10
C ASN A 264 -26.99 18.05 -0.76
N ILE A 265 -27.38 17.97 -2.03
CA ILE A 265 -26.90 16.92 -2.94
C ILE A 265 -25.94 17.54 -3.95
N TYR A 266 -24.71 17.04 -3.95
CA TYR A 266 -23.69 17.29 -4.96
C TYR A 266 -23.53 16.05 -5.85
N VAL A 267 -23.35 16.25 -7.15
CA VAL A 267 -23.07 15.15 -8.10
C VAL A 267 -22.04 15.57 -9.14
N GLU A 268 -21.45 14.59 -9.82
CA GLU A 268 -20.59 14.87 -10.98
C GLU A 268 -21.39 15.44 -12.17
N PRO A 269 -20.79 16.30 -13.01
CA PRO A 269 -21.49 16.97 -14.11
C PRO A 269 -22.26 16.01 -15.04
N ARG A 270 -21.70 14.81 -15.27
CA ARG A 270 -22.35 13.75 -16.04
C ARG A 270 -23.68 13.31 -15.40
N VAL A 271 -23.66 13.00 -14.10
CA VAL A 271 -24.83 12.54 -13.34
C VAL A 271 -25.88 13.64 -13.25
N MET A 272 -25.46 14.91 -13.14
CA MET A 272 -26.41 16.03 -13.21
C MET A 272 -27.16 16.06 -14.54
N GLY A 273 -26.45 15.89 -15.66
CA GLY A 273 -27.08 15.82 -16.99
C GLY A 273 -28.07 14.67 -17.11
N GLU A 274 -27.71 13.48 -16.59
CA GLU A 274 -28.58 12.30 -16.57
C GLU A 274 -29.87 12.57 -15.75
N LEU A 275 -29.75 13.12 -14.53
CA LEU A 275 -30.90 13.41 -13.66
C LEU A 275 -31.82 14.49 -14.25
N LEU A 276 -31.26 15.56 -14.80
CA LEU A 276 -32.05 16.64 -15.40
C LEU A 276 -32.78 16.19 -16.67
N SER A 277 -32.22 15.22 -17.40
CA SER A 277 -32.90 14.61 -18.55
C SER A 277 -34.10 13.74 -18.14
N GLU A 278 -34.05 13.14 -16.95
CA GLU A 278 -35.13 12.33 -16.40
C GLU A 278 -36.27 13.20 -15.86
N SER A 279 -35.95 14.27 -15.10
CA SER A 279 -36.97 15.13 -14.49
C SER A 279 -36.43 16.50 -14.07
N SER A 280 -37.25 17.54 -14.25
CA SER A 280 -36.98 18.89 -13.71
C SER A 280 -37.00 18.96 -12.18
N TYR A 281 -37.48 17.91 -11.50
CA TYR A 281 -37.42 17.79 -10.05
C TYR A 281 -35.98 17.95 -9.51
N PHE A 282 -34.97 17.49 -10.26
CA PHE A 282 -33.57 17.48 -9.81
C PHE A 282 -32.84 18.83 -9.96
N ASN A 283 -33.54 19.93 -10.26
CA ASN A 283 -32.94 21.27 -10.37
C ASN A 283 -32.21 21.77 -9.10
N PHE A 284 -32.47 21.17 -7.94
CA PHE A 284 -31.78 21.50 -6.69
C PHE A 284 -30.38 20.90 -6.56
N VAL A 285 -30.02 19.95 -7.43
CA VAL A 285 -28.74 19.24 -7.35
C VAL A 285 -27.61 20.17 -7.79
N GLN A 286 -26.52 20.15 -7.03
CA GLN A 286 -25.34 20.98 -7.26
C GLN A 286 -24.24 20.16 -7.95
N THR A 287 -23.37 20.85 -8.68
CA THR A 287 -22.18 20.25 -9.32
C THR A 287 -21.03 21.25 -9.30
N TRP A 288 -19.83 20.81 -9.62
CA TRP A 288 -18.68 21.69 -9.82
C TRP A 288 -18.56 22.15 -11.27
N LYS A 289 -18.08 23.37 -11.47
CA LYS A 289 -17.94 23.97 -12.81
C LYS A 289 -16.53 23.87 -13.38
N ASP A 290 -15.52 23.98 -12.53
CA ASP A 290 -14.12 24.06 -12.92
C ASP A 290 -13.21 23.21 -12.03
N GLU A 291 -11.95 23.06 -12.43
CA GLU A 291 -10.96 22.27 -11.69
C GLU A 291 -10.62 22.90 -10.33
N LYS A 292 -10.77 24.23 -10.18
CA LYS A 292 -10.54 24.91 -8.91
C LYS A 292 -11.59 24.53 -7.87
N GLU A 293 -12.85 24.40 -8.28
CA GLU A 293 -13.91 23.91 -7.39
C GLU A 293 -13.66 22.47 -6.94
N ILE A 294 -13.09 21.61 -7.80
CA ILE A 294 -12.69 20.23 -7.43
C ILE A 294 -11.66 20.24 -6.30
N LEU A 295 -10.65 21.12 -6.37
CA LEU A 295 -9.63 21.24 -5.31
C LEU A 295 -10.26 21.62 -3.95
N SER A 296 -11.32 22.43 -3.97
CA SER A 296 -12.09 22.83 -2.78
C SER A 296 -13.21 21.86 -2.39
N LEU A 297 -13.39 20.74 -3.09
CA LEU A 297 -14.54 19.86 -2.88
C LEU A 297 -14.58 19.26 -1.45
N HIS A 298 -13.40 18.98 -0.90
CA HIS A 298 -13.25 18.51 0.49
C HIS A 298 -13.75 19.52 1.54
N THR A 299 -13.90 20.80 1.19
CA THR A 299 -14.44 21.83 2.08
C THR A 299 -15.94 22.07 1.89
N LYS A 300 -16.61 21.33 1.00
CA LYS A 300 -18.05 21.47 0.73
C LYS A 300 -18.85 20.21 1.04
N VAL A 301 -18.18 19.05 1.06
CA VAL A 301 -18.80 17.72 1.13
C VAL A 301 -18.47 17.07 2.46
N ASP A 302 -19.50 16.59 3.17
CA ASP A 302 -19.35 15.89 4.46
C ASP A 302 -19.25 14.37 4.27
N LEU A 303 -19.90 13.83 3.24
CA LEU A 303 -20.01 12.40 2.97
C LEU A 303 -19.98 12.14 1.45
N VAL A 304 -19.27 11.11 1.02
CA VAL A 304 -19.31 10.65 -0.37
C VAL A 304 -20.08 9.34 -0.45
N VAL A 305 -21.04 9.25 -1.35
CA VAL A 305 -21.79 8.03 -1.66
C VAL A 305 -21.44 7.57 -3.07
N THR A 306 -21.00 6.33 -3.21
CA THR A 306 -20.70 5.75 -4.53
C THR A 306 -21.67 4.62 -4.87
N LEU A 307 -22.24 4.66 -6.07
CA LEU A 307 -23.08 3.59 -6.63
C LEU A 307 -22.33 2.87 -7.75
N GLY A 308 -21.81 1.68 -7.46
CA GLY A 308 -21.03 0.90 -8.42
C GLY A 308 -20.09 -0.11 -7.77
N GLY A 309 -18.96 -0.37 -8.42
CA GLY A 309 -17.92 -1.28 -7.91
C GLY A 309 -16.70 -0.52 -7.41
N ASP A 310 -15.61 -1.26 -7.16
CA ASP A 310 -14.34 -0.71 -6.67
C ASP A 310 -13.79 0.41 -7.59
N GLY A 311 -13.98 0.29 -8.91
CA GLY A 311 -13.59 1.33 -9.87
C GLY A 311 -14.30 2.68 -9.66
N THR A 312 -15.52 2.68 -9.12
CA THR A 312 -16.24 3.92 -8.76
C THR A 312 -15.64 4.53 -7.50
N VAL A 313 -15.18 3.71 -6.56
CA VAL A 313 -14.48 4.18 -5.34
C VAL A 313 -13.11 4.77 -5.69
N LEU A 314 -12.35 4.15 -6.60
CA LEU A 314 -11.10 4.71 -7.13
C LEU A 314 -11.33 6.06 -7.80
N TRP A 315 -12.39 6.16 -8.61
CA TRP A 315 -12.77 7.42 -9.23
C TRP A 315 -13.07 8.49 -8.17
N ALA A 316 -13.91 8.17 -7.18
CA ALA A 316 -14.24 9.08 -6.11
C ALA A 316 -12.99 9.56 -5.33
N ALA A 317 -12.11 8.64 -4.94
CA ALA A 317 -10.87 8.97 -4.25
C ALA A 317 -9.93 9.86 -5.10
N SER A 318 -9.90 9.66 -6.43
CA SER A 318 -9.03 10.42 -7.33
C SER A 318 -9.39 11.89 -7.47
N MET A 319 -10.65 12.26 -7.17
CA MET A 319 -11.15 13.64 -7.17
C MET A 319 -10.59 14.47 -6.01
N PHE A 320 -10.18 13.83 -4.92
CA PHE A 320 -9.67 14.51 -3.73
C PHE A 320 -8.15 14.42 -3.68
N LYS A 321 -7.45 15.53 -3.95
CA LYS A 321 -5.97 15.58 -3.85
C LYS A 321 -5.45 15.75 -2.41
N GLY A 322 -6.33 16.02 -1.46
CA GLY A 322 -6.00 16.19 -0.04
C GLY A 322 -6.90 15.31 0.85
N PRO A 323 -7.43 15.86 1.96
CA PRO A 323 -8.40 15.16 2.81
C PRO A 323 -9.58 14.60 2.01
N VAL A 324 -10.06 13.43 2.41
CA VAL A 324 -11.17 12.75 1.74
C VAL A 324 -12.30 12.57 2.75
N PRO A 325 -13.53 13.03 2.45
CA PRO A 325 -14.69 12.72 3.28
C PRO A 325 -14.99 11.21 3.30
N PRO A 326 -15.72 10.70 4.30
CA PRO A 326 -15.95 9.26 4.43
C PRO A 326 -16.75 8.77 3.22
N ILE A 327 -16.25 7.71 2.60
CA ILE A 327 -16.86 7.11 1.42
C ILE A 327 -17.75 5.94 1.85
N VAL A 328 -19.02 6.01 1.46
CA VAL A 328 -20.03 4.97 1.62
C VAL A 328 -20.32 4.40 0.25
N SER A 329 -20.05 3.12 0.08
CA SER A 329 -20.00 2.52 -1.24
C SER A 329 -20.96 1.34 -1.36
N PHE A 330 -21.97 1.52 -2.22
CA PHE A 330 -23.00 0.55 -2.52
C PHE A 330 -22.67 -0.24 -3.79
N SER A 331 -22.66 -1.56 -3.66
CA SER A 331 -22.57 -2.51 -4.76
C SER A 331 -23.94 -2.71 -5.42
N LEU A 332 -23.97 -2.78 -6.76
CA LEU A 332 -25.15 -3.08 -7.58
C LEU A 332 -25.00 -4.40 -8.36
N GLY A 333 -24.08 -5.27 -7.94
CA GLY A 333 -23.71 -6.49 -8.65
C GLY A 333 -22.80 -7.37 -7.79
N SER A 334 -21.73 -7.91 -8.36
CA SER A 334 -20.75 -8.69 -7.60
C SER A 334 -20.10 -7.84 -6.50
N LEU A 335 -19.98 -8.41 -5.29
CA LEU A 335 -19.33 -7.78 -4.15
C LEU A 335 -17.87 -7.46 -4.48
N GLY A 336 -17.47 -6.20 -4.29
CA GLY A 336 -16.08 -5.76 -4.41
C GLY A 336 -15.36 -5.82 -3.07
N PHE A 337 -14.04 -5.58 -3.07
CA PHE A 337 -13.29 -5.45 -1.82
C PHE A 337 -13.49 -4.08 -1.16
N MET A 338 -14.00 -3.10 -1.92
CA MET A 338 -14.22 -1.74 -1.44
C MET A 338 -15.70 -1.38 -1.26
N THR A 339 -16.65 -2.22 -1.69
CA THR A 339 -18.10 -1.91 -1.74
C THR A 339 -18.95 -2.79 -0.81
N PRO A 340 -18.83 -2.65 0.53
CA PRO A 340 -19.43 -3.60 1.46
C PRO A 340 -20.97 -3.50 1.59
N PHE A 341 -21.60 -2.43 1.11
CA PHE A 341 -23.04 -2.25 1.25
C PHE A 341 -23.79 -2.74 0.01
N HIS A 342 -24.94 -3.38 0.20
CA HIS A 342 -25.85 -3.74 -0.89
C HIS A 342 -26.80 -2.58 -1.19
N SER A 343 -26.96 -2.27 -2.49
CA SER A 343 -27.81 -1.17 -2.93
C SER A 343 -29.28 -1.28 -2.50
N GLU A 344 -29.80 -2.48 -2.27
CA GLU A 344 -31.20 -2.70 -1.89
C GLU A 344 -31.54 -2.15 -0.51
N GLN A 345 -30.55 -2.12 0.39
CA GLN A 345 -30.71 -1.72 1.79
C GLN A 345 -30.20 -0.30 2.05
N TYR A 346 -30.11 0.54 1.00
CA TYR A 346 -29.48 1.85 1.11
C TYR A 346 -30.13 2.77 2.13
N ARG A 347 -31.46 2.68 2.30
CA ARG A 347 -32.23 3.54 3.23
C ARG A 347 -31.79 3.32 4.67
N ASP A 348 -31.81 2.05 5.11
CA ASP A 348 -31.42 1.68 6.47
C ASP A 348 -29.93 1.93 6.73
N CYS A 349 -29.08 1.61 5.73
CA CYS A 349 -27.65 1.85 5.81
C CYS A 349 -27.33 3.33 5.95
N LEU A 350 -27.89 4.20 5.10
CA LEU A 350 -27.69 5.65 5.19
C LEU A 350 -28.28 6.22 6.47
N ASP A 351 -29.44 5.73 6.93
CA ASP A 351 -30.01 6.13 8.22
C ASP A 351 -29.07 5.88 9.40
N SER A 352 -28.46 4.70 9.43
CA SER A 352 -27.47 4.33 10.43
C SER A 352 -26.22 5.21 10.34
N ILE A 353 -25.72 5.41 9.11
CA ILE A 353 -24.50 6.18 8.85
C ILE A 353 -24.67 7.65 9.24
N LEU A 354 -25.78 8.29 8.86
CA LEU A 354 -26.04 9.70 9.17
C LEU A 354 -26.22 9.94 10.68
N LYS A 355 -26.69 8.94 11.44
CA LYS A 355 -26.78 8.99 12.91
C LYS A 355 -25.44 8.74 13.59
N GLY A 356 -24.64 7.83 13.04
CA GLY A 356 -23.38 7.36 13.62
C GLY A 356 -23.56 6.59 14.94
N PRO A 357 -22.47 6.09 15.55
CA PRO A 357 -21.10 6.04 15.02
C PRO A 357 -20.96 5.06 13.85
N ILE A 358 -20.03 5.34 12.93
CA ILE A 358 -19.76 4.53 11.73
C ILE A 358 -18.43 3.79 11.92
N SER A 359 -18.38 2.48 11.72
CA SER A 359 -17.10 1.80 11.61
C SER A 359 -16.45 2.16 10.27
N ILE A 360 -15.16 2.53 10.27
CA ILE A 360 -14.43 2.89 9.05
C ILE A 360 -13.13 2.11 8.91
N THR A 361 -12.67 1.98 7.67
CA THR A 361 -11.31 1.56 7.33
C THR A 361 -10.58 2.73 6.69
N LEU A 362 -9.40 3.08 7.20
CA LEU A 362 -8.51 4.06 6.58
C LEU A 362 -7.65 3.36 5.53
N ARG A 363 -7.98 3.53 4.25
CA ARG A 363 -7.24 2.95 3.14
C ARG A 363 -6.13 3.88 2.70
N HIS A 364 -4.88 3.48 2.91
CA HIS A 364 -3.72 4.29 2.56
C HIS A 364 -3.61 4.52 1.06
N ARG A 365 -3.14 5.71 0.70
CA ARG A 365 -2.77 6.06 -0.68
C ARG A 365 -1.26 6.15 -0.77
N MET A 366 -0.73 5.86 -1.94
CA MET A 366 0.66 6.10 -2.29
C MET A 366 0.73 7.38 -3.13
N GLN A 367 1.69 8.24 -2.84
CA GLN A 367 2.04 9.40 -3.64
C GLN A 367 3.23 9.06 -4.53
N CYS A 368 3.12 9.42 -5.80
CA CYS A 368 4.09 9.08 -6.82
C CYS A 368 4.58 10.37 -7.51
N HIS A 369 5.90 10.54 -7.58
CA HIS A 369 6.57 11.64 -8.28
C HIS A 369 7.36 11.09 -9.46
N VAL A 370 7.16 11.69 -10.64
CA VAL A 370 7.96 11.37 -11.82
C VAL A 370 9.11 12.36 -11.89
N ILE A 371 10.32 11.87 -11.70
CA ILE A 371 11.56 12.66 -11.80
C ILE A 371 12.11 12.47 -13.20
N ARG A 372 12.21 13.57 -13.95
CA ARG A 372 12.78 13.57 -15.30
C ARG A 372 14.28 13.85 -15.22
N ASP A 373 15.09 13.10 -15.97
CA ASP A 373 16.55 13.31 -16.00
C ASP A 373 16.94 14.73 -16.47
N ALA A 374 16.17 15.30 -17.39
CA ALA A 374 16.39 16.67 -17.89
C ALA A 374 16.19 17.75 -16.80
N ALA A 375 15.49 17.45 -15.71
CA ALA A 375 15.33 18.35 -14.58
C ALA A 375 16.57 18.27 -13.68
N LYS A 376 17.59 19.09 -13.99
CA LYS A 376 18.88 19.10 -13.27
C LYS A 376 18.79 19.49 -11.79
N ASN A 377 17.65 19.97 -11.30
CA ASN A 377 17.39 20.27 -9.88
C ASN A 377 15.99 19.79 -9.44
N GLU A 378 15.95 19.26 -8.21
CA GLU A 378 14.85 19.12 -7.25
C GLU A 378 13.40 19.32 -7.74
N TYR A 379 12.57 18.28 -7.62
CA TYR A 379 11.09 18.33 -7.51
C TYR A 379 10.31 19.23 -8.50
N GLU A 380 10.92 19.69 -9.59
CA GLU A 380 10.30 20.67 -10.49
C GLU A 380 9.31 20.07 -11.50
N THR A 381 8.94 18.80 -11.34
CA THR A 381 8.15 18.08 -12.35
C THR A 381 6.89 17.48 -11.77
N GLU A 382 5.80 18.23 -11.94
CA GLU A 382 4.40 17.80 -11.80
C GLU A 382 3.93 17.53 -10.35
N GLU A 383 2.68 17.92 -10.08
CA GLU A 383 2.00 17.61 -8.81
C GLU A 383 2.05 16.09 -8.52
N PRO A 384 2.20 15.68 -7.25
CA PRO A 384 2.18 14.26 -6.87
C PRO A 384 0.92 13.57 -7.37
N ILE A 385 1.10 12.39 -7.96
CA ILE A 385 -0.01 11.55 -8.36
C ILE A 385 -0.34 10.63 -7.19
N LEU A 386 -1.55 10.76 -6.65
CA LEU A 386 -2.05 9.88 -5.62
C LEU A 386 -2.70 8.64 -6.24
N VAL A 387 -2.32 7.46 -5.77
CA VAL A 387 -2.90 6.17 -6.14
C VAL A 387 -3.43 5.46 -4.90
N LEU A 388 -4.59 4.84 -5.02
CA LEU A 388 -5.22 4.08 -3.95
C LEU A 388 -4.89 2.59 -4.03
N ASN A 389 -4.77 2.03 -5.23
CA ASN A 389 -4.46 0.62 -5.43
C ASN A 389 -2.98 0.43 -5.76
N GLU A 390 -2.52 0.90 -6.92
CA GLU A 390 -1.16 0.66 -7.37
C GLU A 390 -0.63 1.66 -8.39
N VAL A 391 0.70 1.70 -8.49
CA VAL A 391 1.39 2.13 -9.70
C VAL A 391 2.02 0.91 -10.37
N THR A 392 1.70 0.74 -11.64
CA THR A 392 2.23 -0.32 -12.50
C THR A 392 3.28 0.28 -13.42
N ILE A 393 4.47 -0.30 -13.47
CA ILE A 393 5.56 0.09 -14.35
C ILE A 393 5.82 -1.06 -15.31
N ASP A 394 5.49 -0.90 -16.58
CA ASP A 394 5.54 -1.96 -17.59
C ASP A 394 6.33 -1.58 -18.85
N ARG A 395 6.76 -2.58 -19.63
CA ARG A 395 7.51 -2.39 -20.90
C ARG A 395 6.69 -1.77 -22.04
N GLY A 396 5.39 -1.63 -21.87
CA GLY A 396 4.42 -1.21 -22.87
C GLY A 396 4.43 -2.05 -24.13
N ILE A 397 4.41 -1.39 -25.29
CA ILE A 397 4.36 -2.06 -26.59
C ILE A 397 5.73 -2.62 -27.02
N SER A 398 6.79 -2.39 -26.23
CA SER A 398 8.15 -2.84 -26.59
C SER A 398 8.25 -4.36 -26.53
N SER A 399 8.92 -4.97 -27.51
CA SER A 399 9.27 -6.38 -27.47
C SER A 399 10.42 -6.70 -26.52
N PHE A 400 11.20 -5.70 -26.11
CA PHE A 400 12.27 -5.87 -25.12
C PHE A 400 11.70 -5.88 -23.70
N LEU A 401 12.33 -6.64 -22.81
CA LEU A 401 12.00 -6.65 -21.38
C LEU A 401 12.19 -5.26 -20.78
N ALA A 402 11.31 -4.90 -19.85
CA ALA A 402 11.52 -3.72 -19.01
C ALA A 402 12.80 -3.93 -18.19
N ASN A 403 13.66 -2.92 -18.16
CA ASN A 403 14.85 -2.90 -17.34
C ASN A 403 14.72 -1.77 -16.33
N LEU A 404 14.52 -2.11 -15.05
CA LEU A 404 14.26 -1.13 -13.99
C LEU A 404 15.20 -1.36 -12.81
N GLU A 405 15.85 -0.32 -12.31
CA GLU A 405 16.61 -0.39 -11.08
C GLU A 405 15.76 0.10 -9.91
N CYS A 406 15.64 -0.73 -8.88
CA CYS A 406 14.81 -0.45 -7.71
C CYS A 406 15.69 -0.16 -6.50
N TYR A 407 15.35 0.91 -5.80
CA TYR A 407 16.03 1.37 -4.59
C TYR A 407 14.99 1.57 -3.49
N CYS A 408 15.33 1.20 -2.26
CA CYS A 408 14.53 1.42 -1.06
C CYS A 408 15.35 2.27 -0.11
N ASP A 409 14.88 3.46 0.25
CA ASP A 409 15.63 4.44 1.07
C ASP A 409 17.08 4.61 0.58
N ASN A 410 17.23 4.79 -0.73
CA ASN A 410 18.50 4.89 -1.47
C ASN A 410 19.39 3.63 -1.49
N SER A 411 19.01 2.55 -0.82
CA SER A 411 19.70 1.27 -0.89
C SER A 411 19.25 0.48 -2.12
N PHE A 412 20.19 -0.02 -2.92
CA PHE A 412 19.88 -0.84 -4.09
C PHE A 412 19.23 -2.16 -3.66
N VAL A 413 18.03 -2.44 -4.19
CA VAL A 413 17.29 -3.68 -3.91
C VAL A 413 17.57 -4.71 -4.98
N THR A 414 17.22 -4.39 -6.22
CA THR A 414 17.36 -5.32 -7.35
C THR A 414 17.13 -4.60 -8.68
N ARG A 415 17.45 -5.28 -9.77
CA ARG A 415 17.11 -4.89 -11.13
C ARG A 415 15.97 -5.78 -11.64
N VAL A 416 14.85 -5.17 -11.98
CA VAL A 416 13.70 -5.85 -12.58
C VAL A 416 13.97 -6.04 -14.07
N GLN A 417 13.93 -7.29 -14.51
CA GLN A 417 13.98 -7.69 -15.91
C GLN A 417 12.78 -8.60 -16.17
N GLY A 418 11.79 -8.12 -16.92
CA GLY A 418 10.52 -8.83 -17.12
C GLY A 418 9.52 -7.97 -17.88
N ASP A 419 8.24 -8.27 -17.72
CA ASP A 419 7.18 -7.41 -18.25
C ASP A 419 7.06 -6.09 -17.47
N GLY A 420 7.38 -6.10 -16.17
CA GLY A 420 7.29 -4.90 -15.34
C GLY A 420 7.36 -5.14 -13.82
N LEU A 421 6.91 -4.14 -13.07
CA LEU A 421 6.83 -4.10 -11.62
C LEU A 421 5.54 -3.40 -11.20
N ILE A 422 4.87 -3.93 -10.18
CA ILE A 422 3.74 -3.30 -9.50
C ILE A 422 4.20 -2.87 -8.10
N LEU A 423 4.02 -1.60 -7.78
CA LEU A 423 4.07 -1.11 -6.40
C LEU A 423 2.62 -0.84 -5.97
N SER A 424 2.16 -1.52 -4.94
CA SER A 424 0.74 -1.50 -4.55
C SER A 424 0.59 -1.18 -3.06
N THR A 425 -0.51 -0.51 -2.72
CA THR A 425 -0.94 -0.39 -1.32
C THR A 425 -1.56 -1.71 -0.86
N THR A 426 -1.83 -1.85 0.43
CA THR A 426 -2.56 -3.02 0.94
C THR A 426 -3.99 -3.11 0.41
N SER A 427 -4.60 -1.99 0.01
CA SER A 427 -5.92 -2.00 -0.65
C SER A 427 -5.83 -2.51 -2.09
N GLY A 428 -4.75 -2.19 -2.82
CA GLY A 428 -4.51 -2.73 -4.16
C GLY A 428 -4.01 -4.18 -4.18
N SER A 429 -3.74 -4.79 -3.03
CA SER A 429 -3.32 -6.19 -2.92
C SER A 429 -4.32 -7.18 -3.51
N THR A 430 -5.59 -6.79 -3.63
CA THR A 430 -6.68 -7.59 -4.23
C THR A 430 -7.01 -7.18 -5.66
N ALA A 431 -6.26 -6.23 -6.24
CA ALA A 431 -6.42 -5.74 -7.60
C ALA A 431 -5.35 -6.36 -8.52
N TYR A 432 -4.61 -5.56 -9.29
CA TYR A 432 -3.69 -6.10 -10.28
C TYR A 432 -2.51 -6.86 -9.65
N SER A 433 -2.08 -6.45 -8.45
CA SER A 433 -1.04 -7.15 -7.67
C SER A 433 -1.40 -8.62 -7.45
N LEU A 434 -2.66 -8.94 -7.12
CA LEU A 434 -3.11 -10.32 -6.94
C LEU A 434 -2.96 -11.14 -8.23
N GLY A 435 -3.36 -10.56 -9.36
CA GLY A 435 -3.26 -11.20 -10.67
C GLY A 435 -1.81 -11.46 -11.11
N ALA A 436 -0.86 -10.65 -10.65
CA ALA A 436 0.57 -10.84 -10.89
C ALA A 436 1.23 -11.82 -9.89
N GLY A 437 0.47 -12.42 -8.96
CA GLY A 437 0.98 -13.37 -7.97
C GLY A 437 1.38 -12.74 -6.62
N GLY A 438 1.01 -11.48 -6.38
CA GLY A 438 1.14 -10.84 -5.07
C GLY A 438 0.22 -11.47 -4.02
N SER A 439 0.55 -11.28 -2.74
CA SER A 439 -0.29 -11.75 -1.63
C SER A 439 -1.46 -10.81 -1.38
N MET A 440 -2.62 -11.36 -0.99
CA MET A 440 -3.69 -10.54 -0.43
C MET A 440 -3.33 -10.08 0.97
N VAL A 441 -3.52 -8.81 1.24
CA VAL A 441 -3.15 -8.18 2.51
C VAL A 441 -4.35 -7.43 3.05
N HIS A 442 -4.63 -7.61 4.35
CA HIS A 442 -5.72 -6.91 5.01
C HIS A 442 -5.49 -5.37 4.96
N PRO A 443 -6.51 -4.54 4.65
CA PRO A 443 -6.31 -3.09 4.45
C PRO A 443 -5.71 -2.33 5.63
N GLN A 444 -5.88 -2.82 6.86
CA GLN A 444 -5.29 -2.23 8.08
C GLN A 444 -3.82 -2.58 8.29
N VAL A 445 -3.23 -3.49 7.51
CA VAL A 445 -1.79 -3.77 7.59
C VAL A 445 -1.04 -2.60 6.95
N PRO A 446 -0.10 -1.96 7.65
CA PRO A 446 0.72 -0.91 7.06
C PRO A 446 1.82 -1.53 6.18
N GLY A 447 1.79 -1.26 4.88
CA GLY A 447 2.84 -1.74 4.00
C GLY A 447 2.67 -1.37 2.53
N ILE A 448 3.78 -1.47 1.80
CA ILE A 448 3.86 -1.35 0.34
C ILE A 448 4.16 -2.75 -0.22
N LEU A 449 3.33 -3.22 -1.14
CA LEU A 449 3.56 -4.46 -1.87
C LEU A 449 4.45 -4.17 -3.07
N PHE A 450 5.45 -5.01 -3.26
CA PHE A 450 6.39 -4.98 -4.37
C PHE A 450 6.22 -6.30 -5.14
N THR A 451 5.57 -6.26 -6.30
CA THR A 451 5.16 -7.45 -7.05
C THR A 451 5.72 -7.39 -8.47
N PRO A 452 6.72 -8.22 -8.85
CA PRO A 452 7.24 -8.24 -10.21
C PRO A 452 6.21 -8.84 -11.18
N ILE A 453 6.17 -8.35 -12.43
CA ILE A 453 5.31 -8.87 -13.50
C ILE A 453 6.17 -9.72 -14.43
N CYS A 454 5.88 -11.03 -14.48
CA CYS A 454 6.57 -12.01 -15.32
C CYS A 454 8.11 -11.83 -15.32
N PRO A 455 8.78 -11.86 -14.16
CA PRO A 455 10.22 -11.65 -14.10
C PRO A 455 10.97 -12.79 -14.80
N HIS A 456 12.05 -12.45 -15.51
CA HIS A 456 12.94 -13.43 -16.14
C HIS A 456 13.67 -14.29 -15.10
N SER A 457 13.89 -13.77 -13.89
CA SER A 457 14.45 -14.53 -12.77
C SER A 457 13.36 -15.26 -11.98
N LEU A 458 13.47 -16.58 -11.89
CA LEU A 458 12.55 -17.44 -11.13
C LEU A 458 12.66 -17.24 -9.60
N SER A 459 13.77 -16.69 -9.11
CA SER A 459 13.94 -16.40 -7.69
C SER A 459 13.28 -15.09 -7.27
N PHE A 460 12.75 -14.31 -8.21
CA PHE A 460 12.16 -13.02 -7.92
C PHE A 460 10.73 -13.18 -7.42
N ARG A 461 10.58 -13.19 -6.09
CA ARG A 461 9.29 -13.31 -5.40
C ARG A 461 8.75 -11.93 -4.99
N PRO A 462 7.42 -11.77 -4.84
CA PRO A 462 6.84 -10.57 -4.27
C PRO A 462 7.37 -10.28 -2.86
N LEU A 463 7.49 -9.00 -2.50
CA LEU A 463 7.93 -8.51 -1.20
C LEU A 463 6.87 -7.59 -0.60
N ILE A 464 6.81 -7.53 0.73
CA ILE A 464 6.02 -6.54 1.47
C ILE A 464 7.00 -5.71 2.28
N LEU A 465 7.01 -4.41 2.01
CA LEU A 465 7.89 -3.44 2.66
C LEU A 465 7.09 -2.60 3.68
N PRO A 466 7.74 -2.08 4.74
CA PRO A 466 7.09 -1.18 5.69
C PRO A 466 6.56 0.09 5.01
N GLU A 467 5.46 0.67 5.50
CA GLU A 467 4.83 1.84 4.86
C GLU A 467 5.66 3.14 4.87
N HIS A 468 6.67 3.23 5.73
CA HIS A 468 7.48 4.44 5.89
C HIS A 468 8.64 4.54 4.90
N VAL A 469 8.94 3.46 4.16
CA VAL A 469 10.05 3.46 3.21
C VAL A 469 9.67 4.22 1.94
N THR A 470 10.68 4.79 1.28
CA THR A 470 10.55 5.41 -0.03
C THR A 470 11.15 4.49 -1.09
N ILE A 471 10.36 4.16 -2.10
CA ILE A 471 10.78 3.31 -3.22
C ILE A 471 11.07 4.18 -4.43
N ARG A 472 12.27 4.07 -4.97
CA ARG A 472 12.67 4.72 -6.22
C ARG A 472 12.88 3.66 -7.29
N VAL A 473 12.15 3.77 -8.39
CA VAL A 473 12.27 2.91 -9.56
C VAL A 473 12.80 3.73 -10.72
N GLN A 474 14.00 3.43 -11.19
CA GLN A 474 14.67 4.18 -12.25
C GLN A 474 14.80 3.34 -13.50
N VAL A 475 14.61 3.97 -14.66
CA VAL A 475 14.95 3.37 -15.95
C VAL A 475 16.43 3.66 -16.23
N PRO A 476 17.31 2.66 -16.30
CA PRO A 476 18.74 2.90 -16.51
C PRO A 476 19.04 3.60 -17.83
N PHE A 477 20.10 4.40 -17.89
CA PHE A 477 20.54 5.10 -19.11
C PHE A 477 20.85 4.16 -20.29
N ASN A 478 21.25 2.92 -19.99
CA ASN A 478 21.53 1.90 -21.00
C ASN A 478 20.29 1.05 -21.37
N SER A 479 19.09 1.43 -20.92
CA SER A 479 17.86 0.72 -21.29
C SER A 479 17.59 0.86 -22.79
N ARG A 480 17.26 -0.27 -23.44
CA ARG A 480 16.96 -0.31 -24.89
C ARG A 480 15.57 0.22 -25.22
N SER A 481 14.68 0.25 -24.25
CA SER A 481 13.30 0.71 -24.39
C SER A 481 12.88 1.56 -23.19
N PRO A 482 11.97 2.52 -23.41
CA PRO A 482 11.33 3.24 -22.33
C PRO A 482 10.38 2.31 -21.55
N ALA A 483 10.08 2.67 -20.32
CA ALA A 483 9.02 2.04 -19.53
C ALA A 483 7.78 2.95 -19.51
N TRP A 484 6.68 2.42 -19.00
CA TRP A 484 5.43 3.16 -18.82
C TRP A 484 4.91 2.97 -17.41
N ALA A 485 4.61 4.07 -16.72
CA ALA A 485 3.95 4.06 -15.43
C ALA A 485 2.45 4.33 -15.59
N SER A 486 1.61 3.49 -14.98
CA SER A 486 0.14 3.62 -14.93
C SER A 486 -0.30 3.73 -13.47
N PHE A 487 -1.21 4.65 -13.17
CA PHE A 487 -1.63 5.02 -11.83
C PHE A 487 -3.10 4.65 -11.62
N ASP A 488 -3.40 3.67 -10.76
CA ASP A 488 -4.73 3.05 -10.62
C ASP A 488 -5.36 2.63 -11.96
N GLY A 489 -4.52 2.12 -12.88
CA GLY A 489 -4.95 1.74 -14.23
C GLY A 489 -5.24 2.91 -15.18
N LYS A 490 -4.92 4.15 -14.79
CA LYS A 490 -5.17 5.38 -15.55
C LYS A 490 -3.89 6.23 -15.71
N HIS A 491 -4.02 7.33 -16.45
CA HIS A 491 -3.02 8.41 -16.55
C HIS A 491 -1.61 7.92 -16.89
N ARG A 492 -1.49 7.06 -17.90
CA ARG A 492 -0.22 6.43 -18.27
C ARG A 492 0.83 7.48 -18.66
N LYS A 493 2.00 7.44 -18.02
CA LYS A 493 3.14 8.31 -18.32
C LYS A 493 4.31 7.47 -18.79
N GLN A 494 4.95 7.88 -19.89
CA GLN A 494 6.18 7.27 -20.35
C GLN A 494 7.34 7.67 -19.43
N LEU A 495 8.24 6.74 -19.14
CA LEU A 495 9.51 6.93 -18.43
C LEU A 495 10.66 6.65 -19.41
N ALA A 496 11.42 7.68 -19.76
CA ALA A 496 12.59 7.57 -20.62
C ALA A 496 13.80 7.03 -19.83
N ALA A 497 14.85 6.63 -20.55
CA ALA A 497 16.12 6.27 -19.90
C ALA A 497 16.67 7.46 -19.09
N GLY A 498 17.07 7.21 -17.85
CA GLY A 498 17.46 8.23 -16.88
C GLY A 498 16.32 8.63 -15.91
N ASP A 499 15.07 8.61 -16.37
CA ASP A 499 13.91 9.00 -15.56
C ASP A 499 13.68 8.02 -14.39
N ALA A 500 13.11 8.55 -13.30
CA ALA A 500 12.76 7.78 -12.13
C ALA A 500 11.34 8.05 -11.66
N LEU A 501 10.74 7.06 -11.02
CA LEU A 501 9.51 7.17 -10.26
C LEU A 501 9.85 7.02 -8.77
N VAL A 502 9.46 7.99 -7.96
CA VAL A 502 9.59 7.93 -6.50
C VAL A 502 8.22 7.77 -5.87
N CYS A 503 8.07 6.72 -5.07
CA CYS A 503 6.83 6.32 -4.43
C CYS A 503 6.99 6.30 -2.91
N SER A 504 6.05 6.92 -2.21
CA SER A 504 5.96 6.92 -0.74
C SER A 504 4.50 6.93 -0.31
N MET A 505 4.19 6.59 0.95
CA MET A 505 2.82 6.66 1.44
C MET A 505 2.38 8.12 1.65
N ALA A 506 1.20 8.45 1.16
CA ALA A 506 0.60 9.77 1.30
C ALA A 506 0.02 9.95 2.71
N PRO A 507 0.04 11.19 3.25
CA PRO A 507 -0.52 11.49 4.58
C PRO A 507 -2.06 11.44 4.62
N TRP A 508 -2.71 11.25 3.46
CA TRP A 508 -4.14 11.40 3.26
C TRP A 508 -4.81 10.06 2.92
N PRO A 509 -5.14 9.20 3.91
CA PRO A 509 -5.88 7.98 3.65
C PRO A 509 -7.31 8.26 3.21
N VAL A 510 -7.94 7.28 2.56
CA VAL A 510 -9.35 7.31 2.18
C VAL A 510 -10.16 6.61 3.26
N PRO A 511 -10.99 7.33 4.04
CA PRO A 511 -11.89 6.71 5.00
C PRO A 511 -13.05 6.05 4.25
N THR A 512 -13.17 4.74 4.37
CA THR A 512 -14.30 3.99 3.77
C THR A 512 -15.15 3.37 4.86
N ALA A 513 -16.46 3.60 4.81
CA ALA A 513 -17.41 3.02 5.75
C ALA A 513 -17.44 1.50 5.65
N CYS A 514 -17.52 0.84 6.80
CA CYS A 514 -17.71 -0.58 6.96
C CYS A 514 -19.17 -0.87 7.28
N GLN A 515 -19.69 -2.00 6.81
CA GLN A 515 -21.01 -2.46 7.19
C GLN A 515 -21.01 -3.00 8.63
N ILE A 516 -19.98 -3.76 9.01
CA ILE A 516 -19.82 -4.28 10.37
C ILE A 516 -18.52 -3.75 10.97
N ASP A 517 -17.39 -4.19 10.43
CA ASP A 517 -16.04 -3.79 10.82
C ASP A 517 -15.06 -4.12 9.67
N SER A 518 -13.85 -3.58 9.75
CA SER A 518 -12.84 -3.73 8.70
C SER A 518 -12.52 -5.19 8.37
N THR A 519 -12.40 -6.04 9.39
CA THR A 519 -12.01 -7.44 9.25
C THR A 519 -13.14 -8.30 8.75
N SER A 520 -14.33 -8.17 9.33
CA SER A 520 -15.52 -8.91 8.89
C SER A 520 -15.86 -8.59 7.44
N ASP A 521 -15.81 -7.31 7.05
CA ASP A 521 -16.08 -6.90 5.67
C ASP A 521 -15.03 -7.47 4.70
N PHE A 522 -13.74 -7.41 5.05
CA PHE A 522 -12.66 -7.95 4.22
C PHE A 522 -12.76 -9.47 4.05
N LEU A 523 -12.97 -10.21 5.14
CA LEU A 523 -13.11 -11.68 5.10
C LEU A 523 -14.34 -12.11 4.31
N ARG A 524 -15.45 -11.37 4.43
CA ARG A 524 -16.64 -11.61 3.62
C ARG A 524 -16.36 -11.35 2.14
N SER A 525 -15.68 -10.27 1.79
CA SER A 525 -15.27 -10.01 0.39
C SER A 525 -14.38 -11.13 -0.17
N ILE A 526 -13.51 -11.73 0.64
CA ILE A 526 -12.73 -12.91 0.23
C ILE A 526 -13.65 -14.11 -0.02
N HIS A 527 -14.53 -14.42 0.92
CA HIS A 527 -15.42 -15.57 0.84
C HIS A 527 -16.37 -15.46 -0.36
N ASP A 528 -17.09 -14.34 -0.47
CA ASP A 528 -18.14 -14.15 -1.47
C ASP A 528 -17.56 -13.76 -2.84
N GLY A 529 -16.48 -12.97 -2.86
CA GLY A 529 -15.86 -12.49 -4.10
C GLY A 529 -14.99 -13.56 -4.77
N LEU A 530 -14.16 -14.27 -3.99
CA LEU A 530 -13.21 -15.25 -4.53
C LEU A 530 -13.67 -16.70 -4.38
N HIS A 531 -14.81 -16.95 -3.73
CA HIS A 531 -15.28 -18.31 -3.43
C HIS A 531 -14.18 -19.14 -2.74
N TRP A 532 -13.48 -18.48 -1.81
CA TRP A 532 -12.18 -18.94 -1.33
C TRP A 532 -12.25 -20.34 -0.72
N ASN A 533 -11.58 -21.30 -1.39
CA ASN A 533 -11.51 -22.69 -0.97
C ASN A 533 -12.87 -23.35 -0.67
N LEU A 534 -13.94 -22.93 -1.35
CA LEU A 534 -15.25 -23.57 -1.25
C LEU A 534 -15.21 -24.96 -1.88
N ARG A 535 -15.01 -25.99 -1.04
CA ARG A 535 -15.14 -27.39 -1.42
C ARG A 535 -16.57 -27.84 -1.15
N LYS A 536 -17.24 -28.45 -2.15
CA LYS A 536 -18.47 -29.20 -1.87
C LYS A 536 -18.13 -30.29 -0.85
N THR A 537 -18.78 -30.25 0.31
CA THR A 537 -18.70 -31.33 1.29
C THR A 537 -19.06 -32.63 0.58
N GLN A 538 -18.19 -33.64 0.65
CA GLN A 538 -18.52 -34.95 0.09
C GLN A 538 -19.80 -35.44 0.76
N SER A 539 -20.80 -35.83 -0.05
CA SER A 539 -21.95 -36.56 0.46
C SER A 539 -21.43 -37.80 1.17
N VAL A 540 -21.98 -38.10 2.34
CA VAL A 540 -21.66 -39.33 3.06
C VAL A 540 -22.00 -40.50 2.14
N ASP A 541 -20.98 -41.21 1.66
CA ASP A 541 -21.15 -42.46 0.93
C ASP A 541 -21.52 -43.55 1.96
N GLY A 542 -22.82 -43.79 2.12
CA GLY A 542 -23.36 -44.96 2.81
C GLY A 542 -24.44 -44.65 3.85
N PRO A 543 -25.38 -45.59 4.06
CA PRO A 543 -26.39 -45.45 5.11
C PRO A 543 -25.72 -45.40 6.48
N ARG A 544 -26.14 -44.46 7.32
CA ARG A 544 -25.87 -44.51 8.76
C ARG A 544 -26.76 -45.61 9.33
N ASP A 545 -26.21 -46.80 9.47
CA ASP A 545 -26.85 -47.83 10.30
C ASP A 545 -26.97 -47.29 11.73
N LEU A 546 -28.17 -47.47 12.28
CA LEU A 546 -28.70 -46.95 13.55
C LEU A 546 -27.91 -47.36 14.79
#